data_AF-A0A2R6GN59-F1
#
_entry.id   AF-A0A2R6GN59-F1
#
_cell.length_a   1.000
_cell.length_b   1.000
_cell.length_c   1.000
_cell.angle_alpha   90.00
_cell.angle_beta   90.00
_cell.angle_gamma   90.00
#
_symmetry.space_group_name_H-M   'P 1'
#
loop_
_entity.id
_entity.type
_entity.pdbx_description
1 polymer ?
#
loop_
_entity_poly.entity_id
_entity_poly.type
_entity_poly.pdbx_seq_one_letter_code
_entity_poly.pdbx_strand_id
1 'polypeptide(L)'
;MAPHGRRTLRDLFDESPTPHIAHPPQTHHRDFYVATDGSYRREGGGLGVVVETRTGERVARAAVPDAAPDNNVAEYRALHLGLDLLAPGVQHHWRGVRARIAGFSAVRAAVVDGDANPAHPLANDPERYAHVNDRPARCVLPDTEPTTAPGTPPPSRANRNAGD
;
A
#
# COMPACT_ATOMS: atom_id res chain seq x y z
N MET A 1 -13.72 -14.72 22.83
CA MET A 1 -14.38 -13.61 22.10
C MET A 1 -13.36 -13.00 21.16
N ALA A 2 -13.50 -13.23 19.85
CA ALA A 2 -12.59 -12.63 18.86
C ALA A 2 -12.79 -11.11 18.86
N PRO A 3 -11.72 -10.29 18.78
CA PRO A 3 -11.90 -8.87 18.54
C PRO A 3 -12.66 -8.77 17.21
N HIS A 4 -13.66 -7.91 17.12
CA HIS A 4 -14.22 -7.52 15.83
C HIS A 4 -13.10 -6.81 15.06
N GLY A 5 -12.27 -7.61 14.40
CA GLY A 5 -11.03 -7.19 13.78
C GLY A 5 -11.35 -6.25 12.65
N ARG A 6 -10.77 -5.05 12.68
CA ARG A 6 -10.77 -4.18 11.51
C ARG A 6 -10.31 -5.01 10.31
N ARG A 7 -11.10 -5.05 9.23
CA ARG A 7 -10.68 -5.68 7.98
C ARG A 7 -9.31 -5.10 7.60
N THR A 8 -8.35 -5.97 7.33
CA THR A 8 -7.04 -5.53 6.85
C THR A 8 -7.18 -5.00 5.43
N LEU A 9 -6.24 -4.17 4.98
CA LEU A 9 -6.24 -3.76 3.56
C LEU A 9 -6.12 -4.97 2.63
N ARG A 10 -5.46 -6.04 3.06
CA ARG A 10 -5.40 -7.29 2.30
C ARG A 10 -6.79 -7.87 2.04
N ASP A 11 -7.59 -8.02 3.09
CA ASP A 11 -8.95 -8.59 2.98
C ASP A 11 -9.80 -7.75 2.02
N LEU A 12 -9.73 -6.43 2.13
CA LEU A 12 -10.44 -5.50 1.24
C LEU A 12 -10.01 -5.67 -0.22
N PHE A 13 -8.71 -5.74 -0.50
CA PHE A 13 -8.18 -5.90 -1.86
C PHE A 13 -8.45 -7.28 -2.46
N ASP A 14 -8.48 -8.34 -1.65
CA ASP A 14 -8.73 -9.70 -2.10
C ASP A 14 -10.23 -9.94 -2.38
N GLU A 15 -11.11 -9.24 -1.66
CA GLU A 15 -12.57 -9.23 -1.88
C GLU A 15 -13.01 -8.28 -3.01
N SER A 16 -12.18 -7.28 -3.35
CA SER A 16 -12.50 -6.30 -4.39
C SER A 16 -12.41 -6.90 -5.79
N PRO A 17 -13.30 -6.48 -6.73
CA PRO A 17 -13.23 -6.95 -8.12
C PRO A 17 -11.86 -6.70 -8.70
N THR A 18 -11.14 -7.77 -9.04
CA THR A 18 -9.83 -7.64 -9.67
C THR A 18 -10.08 -7.33 -11.16
N PRO A 19 -9.58 -6.21 -11.71
CA PRO A 19 -9.71 -5.96 -13.14
C PRO A 19 -9.12 -7.14 -13.93
N HIS A 20 -9.78 -7.58 -15.01
CA HIS A 20 -9.54 -8.84 -15.75
C HIS A 20 -8.10 -9.07 -16.25
N ILE A 21 -7.21 -8.09 -16.11
CA ILE A 21 -5.78 -8.10 -16.47
C ILE A 21 -4.88 -8.71 -15.39
N ALA A 22 -5.46 -9.25 -14.32
CA ALA A 22 -4.76 -9.59 -13.11
C ALA A 22 -4.84 -11.10 -12.80
N HIS A 23 -3.69 -11.80 -12.71
CA HIS A 23 -3.56 -13.15 -12.14
C HIS A 23 -4.39 -13.38 -10.83
N PRO A 24 -4.76 -14.60 -10.47
CA PRO A 24 -5.56 -14.88 -9.27
C PRO A 24 -4.92 -14.34 -7.98
N PRO A 25 -5.67 -13.72 -7.05
CA PRO A 25 -5.16 -13.10 -5.81
C PRO A 25 -4.22 -13.99 -4.99
N GLN A 26 -4.41 -15.31 -5.05
CA GLN A 26 -3.71 -16.32 -4.26
C GLN A 26 -2.24 -16.53 -4.68
N THR A 27 -1.80 -15.94 -5.81
CA THR A 27 -0.42 -16.06 -6.31
C THR A 27 0.43 -14.81 -6.08
N HIS A 28 -0.11 -13.78 -5.41
CA HIS A 28 0.56 -12.48 -5.26
C HIS A 28 1.23 -12.34 -3.90
N HIS A 29 2.56 -12.30 -3.91
CA HIS A 29 3.32 -11.79 -2.78
C HIS A 29 3.33 -10.26 -2.82
N ARG A 30 2.31 -9.61 -2.26
CA ARG A 30 2.31 -8.13 -2.10
C ARG A 30 2.92 -7.77 -0.76
N ASP A 31 3.99 -7.00 -0.75
CA ASP A 31 4.64 -6.59 0.51
C ASP A 31 3.86 -5.49 1.21
N PHE A 32 3.24 -4.60 0.43
CA PHE A 32 2.45 -3.47 0.91
C PHE A 32 1.10 -3.39 0.21
N TYR A 33 0.12 -2.89 0.96
CA TYR A 33 -1.19 -2.47 0.50
C TYR A 33 -1.34 -0.98 0.81
N VAL A 34 -1.82 -0.21 -0.16
CA VAL A 34 -2.03 1.23 -0.01
C VAL A 34 -3.47 1.54 -0.33
N ALA A 35 -4.13 2.22 0.61
CA ALA A 35 -5.42 2.85 0.39
C ALA A 35 -5.21 4.36 0.35
N THR A 36 -5.76 5.00 -0.67
CA THR A 36 -5.74 6.45 -0.85
C THR A 36 -7.14 6.97 -1.08
N ASP A 37 -7.43 8.19 -0.66
CA ASP A 37 -8.69 8.88 -0.94
C ASP A 37 -8.41 10.38 -1.01
N GLY A 38 -8.97 11.06 -2.00
CA GLY A 38 -8.93 12.51 -2.12
C GLY A 38 -10.32 13.09 -1.95
N SER A 39 -10.46 14.11 -1.10
CA SER A 39 -11.71 14.86 -0.97
C SER A 39 -11.57 16.26 -1.55
N TYR A 40 -12.64 16.73 -2.19
CA TYR A 40 -12.75 18.10 -2.69
C TYR A 40 -14.00 18.78 -2.11
N ARG A 41 -13.80 19.96 -1.53
CA ARG A 41 -14.88 20.94 -1.26
C ARG A 41 -14.41 22.32 -1.69
N ARG A 42 -15.35 23.23 -1.95
CA ARG A 42 -15.04 24.61 -2.42
C ARG A 42 -14.12 25.39 -1.46
N GLU A 43 -14.18 25.08 -0.17
CA GLU A 43 -13.44 25.78 0.89
C GLU A 43 -12.16 25.01 1.31
N GLY A 44 -11.84 23.92 0.62
CA GLY A 44 -10.73 23.03 0.97
C GLY A 44 -11.18 21.58 1.02
N GLY A 45 -10.22 20.67 1.00
CA GLY A 45 -10.43 19.23 1.11
C GLY A 45 -9.24 18.58 1.80
N GLY A 46 -9.02 17.31 1.50
CA GLY A 46 -7.94 16.57 2.14
C GLY A 46 -7.52 15.34 1.39
N LEU A 47 -6.33 14.87 1.73
CA LEU A 47 -5.71 13.66 1.23
C LEU A 47 -5.61 12.67 2.39
N GLY A 48 -6.17 11.49 2.17
CA GLY A 48 -6.08 10.36 3.08
C GLY A 48 -5.16 9.29 2.51
N VAL A 49 -4.27 8.75 3.34
CA VAL A 49 -3.45 7.58 3.01
C VAL A 49 -3.40 6.61 4.18
N VAL A 50 -3.52 5.32 3.90
CA VAL A 50 -3.18 4.23 4.82
C VAL A 50 -2.29 3.22 4.09
N VAL A 51 -1.17 2.84 4.70
CA VAL A 51 -0.26 1.81 4.20
C VAL A 51 -0.16 0.69 5.22
N GLU A 52 -0.43 -0.54 4.79
CA GLU A 52 -0.28 -1.75 5.60
C GLU A 52 0.63 -2.77 4.93
N THR A 53 1.37 -3.55 5.71
CA THR A 53 2.11 -4.72 5.21
C THR A 53 1.14 -5.84 4.87
N ARG A 54 1.67 -6.91 4.25
CA ARG A 54 0.95 -8.18 4.03
C ARG A 54 0.28 -8.75 5.29
N THR A 55 0.88 -8.54 6.46
CA THR A 55 0.41 -9.08 7.75
C THR A 55 -0.62 -8.16 8.43
N GLY A 56 -0.95 -7.02 7.80
CA GLY A 56 -1.87 -6.02 8.36
C GLY A 56 -1.19 -5.05 9.34
N GLU A 57 0.14 -5.06 9.45
CA GLU A 57 0.84 -4.03 10.23
C GLU A 57 0.77 -2.69 9.50
N ARG A 58 0.25 -1.66 10.16
CA ARG A 58 0.22 -0.31 9.61
C ARG A 58 1.56 0.37 9.73
N VAL A 59 2.17 0.67 8.58
CA VAL A 59 3.53 1.25 8.48
C VAL A 59 3.49 2.76 8.30
N ALA A 60 2.45 3.27 7.63
CA ALA A 60 2.22 4.69 7.45
C ALA A 60 0.73 5.02 7.38
N ARG A 61 0.40 6.25 7.73
CA ARG A 61 -0.90 6.87 7.48
C ARG A 61 -0.75 8.38 7.46
N ALA A 62 -1.58 9.06 6.67
CA ALA A 62 -1.56 10.50 6.58
C ALA A 62 -2.98 11.05 6.42
N ALA A 63 -3.22 12.22 7.02
CA ALA A 63 -4.41 13.04 6.85
C ALA A 63 -3.95 14.48 6.62
N VAL A 64 -3.98 14.95 5.38
CA VAL A 64 -3.36 16.22 4.98
C VAL A 64 -4.40 17.13 4.35
N PRO A 65 -4.63 18.35 4.87
CA PRO A 65 -5.46 19.33 4.17
C PRO A 65 -4.90 19.62 2.78
N ASP A 66 -5.76 19.69 1.76
CA ASP A 66 -5.37 20.01 0.39
C ASP A 66 -6.39 20.94 -0.29
N ALA A 67 -5.88 21.78 -1.19
CA ALA A 67 -6.67 22.67 -2.03
C ALA A 67 -6.58 22.20 -3.48
N ALA A 68 -7.19 21.06 -3.77
CA ALA A 68 -7.32 20.56 -5.13
C ALA A 68 -8.31 21.44 -5.92
N PRO A 69 -8.06 21.71 -7.22
CA PRO A 69 -8.98 22.44 -8.07
C PRO A 69 -10.29 21.68 -8.34
N ASP A 70 -10.27 20.35 -8.25
CA ASP A 70 -11.43 19.47 -8.39
C ASP A 70 -11.18 18.11 -7.72
N ASN A 71 -12.21 17.26 -7.70
CA ASN A 71 -12.13 15.93 -7.09
C ASN A 71 -11.12 15.02 -7.78
N ASN A 72 -11.00 15.07 -9.10
CA ASN A 72 -10.07 14.21 -9.83
C ASN A 72 -8.63 14.53 -9.43
N VAL A 73 -8.29 15.82 -9.30
CA VAL A 73 -6.97 16.25 -8.86
C VAL A 73 -6.72 15.86 -7.40
N ALA A 74 -7.74 15.90 -6.53
CA ALA A 74 -7.62 15.42 -5.15
C ALA A 74 -7.25 13.94 -5.12
N GLU A 75 -7.95 13.09 -5.86
CA GLU A 75 -7.68 11.64 -5.94
C GLU A 75 -6.27 11.35 -6.50
N TYR A 76 -5.85 12.06 -7.54
CA TYR A 76 -4.49 11.93 -8.10
C TYR A 76 -3.41 12.37 -7.11
N ARG A 77 -3.65 13.44 -6.34
CA ARG A 77 -2.71 13.90 -5.31
C ARG A 77 -2.65 12.92 -4.14
N ALA A 78 -3.77 12.34 -3.73
CA ALA A 78 -3.82 11.31 -2.70
C ALA A 78 -3.03 10.05 -3.11
N LEU A 79 -3.20 9.60 -4.36
CA LEU A 79 -2.39 8.52 -4.93
C LEU A 79 -0.89 8.87 -4.91
N HIS A 80 -0.54 10.09 -5.30
CA HIS A 80 0.86 10.53 -5.29
C HIS A 80 1.46 10.51 -3.88
N LEU A 81 0.74 11.05 -2.89
CA LEU A 81 1.14 11.02 -1.49
C LEU A 81 1.34 9.58 -0.99
N GLY A 82 0.45 8.67 -1.37
CA GLY A 82 0.59 7.24 -1.03
C GLY A 82 1.86 6.62 -1.60
N LEU A 83 2.20 6.93 -2.85
CA LEU A 83 3.44 6.47 -3.47
C LEU A 83 4.69 7.13 -2.87
N ASP A 84 4.61 8.40 -2.46
CA ASP A 84 5.69 9.11 -1.76
C ASP A 84 6.03 8.47 -0.42
N LEU A 85 5.02 8.06 0.33
CA LEU A 85 5.18 7.39 1.62
C LEU A 85 5.81 5.99 1.49
N LEU A 86 5.60 5.31 0.36
CA LEU A 86 6.25 4.02 0.07
C LEU A 86 7.66 4.17 -0.48
N ALA A 87 7.88 5.15 -1.35
CA ALA A 87 9.12 5.35 -2.09
C ALA A 87 9.37 6.85 -2.27
N PRO A 88 10.05 7.51 -1.30
CA PRO A 88 10.29 8.95 -1.36
C PRO A 88 11.14 9.34 -2.58
N GLY A 89 10.77 10.43 -3.28
CA GLY A 89 11.45 10.85 -4.52
C GLY A 89 10.79 11.98 -5.33
N VAL A 90 10.95 11.96 -6.65
CA VAL A 90 10.66 13.02 -7.67
C VAL A 90 9.28 13.72 -7.57
N GLN A 91 9.20 15.01 -7.90
CA GLN A 91 8.01 15.90 -7.85
C GLN A 91 6.68 15.36 -8.44
N HIS A 92 5.57 15.98 -7.98
CA HIS A 92 4.14 15.74 -8.30
C HIS A 92 3.76 15.86 -9.79
N HIS A 93 4.28 14.96 -10.63
CA HIS A 93 3.93 14.87 -12.05
C HIS A 93 3.64 13.41 -12.42
N TRP A 94 2.90 13.17 -13.52
CA TRP A 94 2.59 11.81 -13.99
C TRP A 94 3.88 10.99 -14.25
N ARG A 95 4.99 11.66 -14.58
CA ARG A 95 6.33 11.05 -14.69
C ARG A 95 6.86 10.56 -13.34
N GLY A 96 6.56 11.27 -12.25
CA GLY A 96 6.90 10.89 -10.88
C GLY A 96 6.10 9.67 -10.41
N VAL A 97 4.81 9.60 -10.74
CA VAL A 97 3.97 8.40 -10.50
C VAL A 97 4.52 7.20 -11.27
N ARG A 98 4.82 7.36 -12.56
CA ARG A 98 5.42 6.28 -13.38
C ARG A 98 6.77 5.81 -12.84
N ALA A 99 7.63 6.74 -12.41
CA ALA A 99 8.94 6.40 -11.87
C ALA A 99 8.83 5.58 -10.57
N ARG A 100 7.91 5.93 -9.67
CA ARG A 100 7.66 5.17 -8.44
C ARG A 100 7.07 3.80 -8.71
N ILE A 101 6.07 3.73 -9.60
CA ILE A 101 5.47 2.45 -10.02
C ILE A 101 6.52 1.54 -10.66
N ALA A 102 7.44 2.08 -11.46
CA ALA A 102 8.52 1.31 -12.09
C ALA A 102 9.52 0.71 -11.08
N GLY A 103 9.54 1.20 -9.83
CA GLY A 103 10.33 0.60 -8.74
C GLY A 103 9.75 -0.71 -8.21
N PHE A 104 8.52 -1.07 -8.57
CA PHE A 104 7.86 -2.30 -8.14
C PHE A 104 7.86 -3.35 -9.25
N SER A 105 8.14 -4.60 -8.90
CA SER A 105 8.10 -5.73 -9.85
C SER A 105 6.69 -6.08 -10.33
N ALA A 106 5.67 -5.72 -9.53
CA ALA A 106 4.26 -5.87 -9.87
C ALA A 106 3.41 -4.82 -9.14
N VAL A 107 2.41 -4.26 -9.82
CA VAL A 107 1.43 -3.32 -9.22
C VAL A 107 0.02 -3.76 -9.59
N ARG A 108 -0.90 -3.60 -8.65
CA ARG A 108 -2.34 -3.80 -8.84
C ARG A 108 -3.13 -2.66 -8.27
N ALA A 109 -4.25 -2.39 -8.92
CA ALA A 109 -5.26 -1.47 -8.44
C ALA A 109 -6.59 -2.22 -8.30
N ALA A 110 -7.39 -1.80 -7.32
CA ALA A 110 -8.75 -2.23 -7.11
C ALA A 110 -9.60 -0.99 -6.83
N VAL A 111 -10.88 -1.04 -7.17
CA VAL A 111 -11.84 -0.02 -6.75
C VAL A 111 -12.46 -0.49 -5.44
N VAL A 112 -12.29 0.31 -4.39
CA VAL A 112 -12.83 0.06 -3.06
C VAL A 112 -13.92 1.10 -2.80
N ASP A 113 -15.04 0.67 -2.26
CA ASP A 113 -16.12 1.57 -1.85
C ASP A 113 -15.63 2.56 -0.78
N GLY A 114 -16.07 3.82 -0.84
CA GLY A 114 -15.66 4.87 0.09
C GLY A 114 -15.94 4.54 1.55
N ASP A 115 -17.07 3.86 1.84
CA ASP A 115 -17.44 3.46 3.20
C ASP A 115 -16.53 2.34 3.74
N ALA A 116 -15.88 1.59 2.84
CA ALA A 116 -14.92 0.55 3.18
C ALA A 116 -13.46 1.04 3.12
N ASN A 117 -13.18 2.15 2.43
CA ASN A 117 -11.85 2.70 2.25
C ASN A 117 -11.37 3.39 3.55
N PRO A 118 -10.36 2.86 4.26
CA PRO A 118 -9.91 3.45 5.52
C PRO A 118 -9.20 4.81 5.35
N ALA A 119 -8.85 5.21 4.11
CA ALA A 119 -8.36 6.55 3.81
C ALA A 119 -9.48 7.60 3.74
N HIS A 120 -10.73 7.19 3.53
CA HIS A 120 -11.86 8.10 3.31
C HIS A 120 -12.13 9.05 4.49
N PRO A 121 -12.12 8.61 5.76
CA PRO A 121 -12.25 9.53 6.89
C PRO A 121 -11.08 10.50 7.02
N LEU A 122 -9.86 10.08 6.62
CA LEU A 122 -8.65 10.90 6.68
C LEU A 122 -8.70 12.03 5.63
N ALA A 123 -9.27 11.74 4.46
CA ALA A 123 -9.45 12.72 3.40
C ALA A 123 -10.59 13.70 3.70
N ASN A 124 -11.69 13.25 4.31
CA ASN A 124 -12.89 14.07 4.52
C ASN A 124 -12.86 14.97 5.76
N ASP A 125 -11.98 14.69 6.73
CA ASP A 125 -11.84 15.44 7.97
C ASP A 125 -10.36 15.49 8.42
N PRO A 126 -9.46 16.06 7.59
CA PRO A 126 -8.03 15.98 7.83
C PRO A 126 -7.61 16.69 9.11
N GLU A 127 -8.30 17.75 9.52
CA GLU A 127 -8.04 18.48 10.77
C GLU A 127 -8.29 17.60 11.99
N ARG A 128 -9.41 16.86 12.02
CA ARG A 128 -9.71 15.91 13.11
C ARG A 128 -8.67 14.81 13.20
N TYR A 129 -8.15 14.38 12.06
CA TYR A 129 -7.15 13.33 11.97
C TYR A 129 -5.69 13.83 11.95
N ALA A 130 -5.41 15.13 12.14
CA ALA A 130 -4.05 15.66 12.11
C ALA A 130 -3.07 14.92 13.04
N HIS A 131 -3.57 14.49 14.21
CA HIS A 131 -2.83 13.69 15.20
C HIS A 131 -2.29 12.34 14.67
N VAL A 132 -2.76 11.87 13.51
CA VAL A 132 -2.27 10.63 12.91
C VAL A 132 -0.91 10.82 12.24
N ASN A 133 -0.58 12.05 11.85
CA ASN A 133 0.66 12.42 11.15
C ASN A 133 1.87 12.43 12.08
N ASP A 134 1.66 12.70 13.37
CA ASP A 134 2.73 12.77 14.38
C ASP A 134 3.15 11.38 14.90
N ARG A 135 2.47 10.32 14.48
CA ARG A 135 2.87 8.95 14.86
C ARG A 135 4.07 8.54 14.02
N PRO A 136 5.15 8.02 14.64
CA PRO A 136 6.32 7.62 13.89
C PRO A 136 5.93 6.56 12.86
N ALA A 137 6.34 6.78 11.61
CA ALA A 137 6.27 5.75 10.58
C ALA A 137 7.04 4.53 11.10
N ARG A 138 6.37 3.38 11.19
CA ARG A 138 7.08 2.13 11.45
C ARG A 138 7.68 1.73 10.12
N CYS A 139 8.97 2.04 9.94
CA CYS A 139 9.71 1.55 8.79
C CYS A 139 9.79 0.03 8.93
N VAL A 140 8.86 -0.68 8.30
CA VAL A 140 8.91 -2.14 8.19
C VAL A 140 9.65 -2.42 6.90
N LEU A 141 10.87 -2.91 7.03
CA LEU A 141 11.55 -3.56 5.92
C LEU A 141 10.69 -4.75 5.51
N PRO A 142 10.49 -5.02 4.21
CA PRO A 142 9.84 -6.25 3.78
C PRO A 142 10.55 -7.43 4.43
N ASP A 143 9.79 -8.40 4.97
CA ASP A 143 10.36 -9.64 5.49
C ASP A 143 11.09 -10.36 4.35
N THR A 144 12.39 -10.13 4.20
CA THR A 144 13.30 -11.04 3.51
C THR A 144 13.58 -12.21 4.44
N GLU A 145 12.57 -13.03 4.73
CA GLU A 145 12.83 -14.35 5.27
C GLU A 145 13.33 -15.23 4.11
N PRO A 146 14.58 -15.71 4.12
CA PRO A 146 14.95 -16.81 3.25
C PRO A 146 14.11 -17.99 3.73
N THR A 147 13.09 -18.36 2.94
CA THR A 147 12.37 -19.62 3.13
C THR A 147 13.41 -20.73 3.19
N THR A 148 13.69 -21.20 4.40
CA THR A 148 14.51 -22.36 4.67
C THR A 148 13.62 -23.59 4.43
N ALA A 149 13.14 -23.72 3.20
CA ALA A 149 12.85 -25.05 2.68
C ALA A 149 14.22 -25.70 2.47
N PRO A 150 14.47 -26.95 2.91
CA PRO A 150 15.68 -27.66 2.55
C PRO A 150 15.70 -27.82 1.04
N GLY A 151 16.36 -26.88 0.36
CA GLY A 151 16.51 -26.88 -1.08
C GLY A 151 17.25 -28.16 -1.47
N THR A 152 16.70 -28.91 -2.41
CA THR A 152 17.44 -29.95 -3.11
C THR A 152 18.74 -29.33 -3.61
N PRO A 153 19.91 -29.80 -3.14
CA PRO A 153 21.16 -29.16 -3.49
C PRO A 153 21.38 -29.23 -5.00
N PRO A 154 22.03 -28.22 -5.61
CA PRO A 154 22.41 -28.28 -7.01
C PRO A 154 23.27 -29.53 -7.28
N PRO A 155 23.17 -30.14 -8.47
CA PRO A 155 23.77 -31.45 -8.78
C PRO A 155 25.28 -31.52 -8.54
N SER A 156 25.97 -30.38 -8.49
CA SER A 156 27.39 -30.26 -8.14
C SER A 156 27.72 -30.56 -6.66
N ARG A 157 26.73 -30.66 -5.75
CA ARG A 157 26.92 -31.04 -4.34
C ARG A 157 26.51 -32.48 -3.98
N ALA A 158 25.89 -33.22 -4.91
CA ALA A 158 25.44 -34.61 -4.66
C ALA A 158 26.56 -35.66 -4.77
N ASN A 159 27.69 -35.35 -5.43
CA ASN A 159 28.75 -36.33 -5.74
C ASN A 159 30.02 -36.22 -4.86
N ARG A 160 29.92 -35.71 -3.62
CA ARG A 160 31.00 -35.93 -2.65
C ARG A 160 30.75 -37.23 -1.92
N ASN A 161 31.15 -38.31 -2.57
CA ASN A 161 31.31 -39.62 -1.93
C ASN A 161 32.23 -39.45 -0.73
N ALA A 162 31.78 -39.92 0.43
CA ALA A 162 32.65 -40.20 1.56
C ALA A 162 33.70 -41.22 1.10
N GLY A 163 34.98 -40.87 1.20
CA GLY A 163 36.10 -41.76 0.94
C GLY A 163 37.22 -41.46 1.94
N ASP A 164 37.45 -42.47 2.80
CA ASP A 164 38.51 -42.68 3.80
C ASP A 164 39.05 -41.51 4.64
#